data_AF-A0A2E8RJY5-F1
#
_entry.id   AF-A0A2E8RJY5-F1
#
_cell.length_a   1.000
_cell.length_b   1.000
_cell.length_c   1.000
_cell.angle_alpha   90.00
_cell.angle_beta   90.00
_cell.angle_gamma   90.00
#
_symmetry.space_group_name_H-M   'P 1'
#
loop_
_entity.id
_entity.type
_entity.pdbx_description
1 polymer ?
#
loop_
_entity_poly.entity_id
_entity_poly.type
_entity_poly.pdbx_seq_one_letter_code
_entity_poly.pdbx_strand_id
1 'polypeptide(L)'
;MEQPIVGHIHKLQTLIPIIDRCQTDYHNLKVGHDHFSASLSGNGEQITSQYNGVRHLFIVSGQGEIFLDISYRTQEGDGQPLPPFYEPDICDSENQPILQTLSENLDTIHDKIRPAVDSLLTRLSGNVLVGDISYPVRQMMEIGLPLREWSTRPKVRRAFEILQVNYSQLGWSTKKVAGFEPFGVGDQLTITDDEPIIVRGEFDYFWIENTQLFMTHTTATRRLSYLRNNSTSSESNHFRRLPLTWYPHTENEDEPDGVNSINNHVVYLTPKSNFAHYHPSSPVGGGSAETQIYLIMDATQTLATDGWVKPQNRSGNLRIYPKLDDPSYYQDMSLDPGSVVYIPPDLGHYGLDLLANIISFPGFKPNNMIPIHSS
;
A
#
# COMPACT_ATOMS: atom_id res chain seq x y z
N MET A 1 26.80 13.28 -6.29
CA MET A 1 25.95 12.15 -6.71
C MET A 1 25.14 11.77 -5.52
N GLU A 2 23.82 11.76 -5.64
CA GLU A 2 22.98 11.28 -4.55
C GLU A 2 23.22 9.78 -4.34
N GLN A 3 23.11 9.34 -3.09
CA GLN A 3 23.31 7.97 -2.65
C GLN A 3 22.11 7.62 -1.80
N PRO A 4 21.71 6.33 -1.76
CA PRO A 4 20.68 5.91 -0.82
C PRO A 4 21.21 6.13 0.61
N ILE A 5 20.31 6.47 1.52
CA ILE A 5 20.65 6.54 2.94
C ILE A 5 20.13 5.25 3.59
N VAL A 6 21.00 4.57 4.33
CA VAL A 6 20.72 3.23 4.86
C VAL A 6 20.88 3.24 6.37
N GLY A 7 19.88 2.72 7.04
CA GLY A 7 19.85 2.54 8.48
C GLY A 7 19.26 1.19 8.86
N HIS A 8 19.07 1.00 10.16
CA HIS A 8 18.52 -0.24 10.70
C HIS A 8 17.63 0.06 11.91
N ILE A 9 16.47 -0.58 12.01
CA ILE A 9 15.46 -0.30 13.04
C ILE A 9 16.01 -0.39 14.48
N HIS A 10 16.89 -1.37 14.74
CA HIS A 10 17.53 -1.56 16.04
C HIS A 10 18.76 -0.66 16.30
N LYS A 11 19.05 0.29 15.41
CA LYS A 11 20.22 1.20 15.50
C LYS A 11 19.77 2.64 15.22
N LEU A 12 19.10 3.27 16.19
CA LEU A 12 18.50 4.60 16.06
C LEU A 12 19.43 5.65 15.43
N GLN A 13 20.71 5.67 15.80
CA GLN A 13 21.70 6.60 15.24
C GLN A 13 21.87 6.48 13.71
N THR A 14 21.58 5.32 13.14
CA THR A 14 21.63 5.10 11.68
C THR A 14 20.33 5.51 10.97
N LEU A 15 19.24 5.70 11.71
CA LEU A 15 17.97 6.21 11.17
C LEU A 15 17.92 7.73 11.14
N ILE A 16 18.69 8.42 11.99
CA ILE A 16 18.71 9.89 12.07
C ILE A 16 18.91 10.52 10.67
N PRO A 17 19.87 10.10 9.83
CA PRO A 17 20.04 10.71 8.51
C PRO A 17 18.86 10.48 7.57
N ILE A 18 18.12 9.37 7.73
CA ILE A 18 16.90 9.08 6.95
C ILE A 18 15.79 10.02 7.40
N ILE A 19 15.57 10.13 8.71
CA ILE A 19 14.55 11.01 9.30
C ILE A 19 14.82 12.47 8.93
N ASP A 20 16.06 12.94 9.10
CA ASP A 20 16.47 14.30 8.78
C ASP A 20 16.26 14.60 7.30
N ARG A 21 16.61 13.67 6.41
CA ARG A 21 16.43 13.84 4.97
C ARG A 21 14.95 13.89 4.59
N CYS A 22 14.13 12.95 5.08
CA CYS A 22 12.69 12.95 4.84
C CYS A 22 12.04 14.27 5.23
N GLN A 23 12.36 14.78 6.43
CA GLN A 23 11.76 16.02 6.94
C GLN A 23 12.30 17.28 6.28
N THR A 24 13.52 17.22 5.71
CA THR A 24 14.09 18.30 4.90
C THR A 24 13.41 18.38 3.54
N ASP A 25 13.22 17.23 2.88
CA ASP A 25 12.64 17.16 1.55
C ASP A 25 11.10 17.35 1.59
N TYR A 26 10.46 16.91 2.67
CA TYR A 26 9.01 16.96 2.87
C TYR A 26 8.66 17.57 4.24
N HIS A 27 8.57 18.90 4.29
CA HIS A 27 8.37 19.67 5.52
C HIS A 27 7.07 19.34 6.29
N ASN A 28 6.05 18.87 5.58
CA ASN A 28 4.74 18.44 6.08
C ASN A 28 4.74 17.00 6.63
N LEU A 29 5.83 16.25 6.44
CA LEU A 29 5.96 14.92 7.00
C LEU A 29 6.80 14.96 8.28
N LYS A 30 6.37 14.18 9.26
CA LYS A 30 7.14 13.80 10.44
C LYS A 30 7.38 12.31 10.39
N VAL A 31 8.59 11.90 10.72
CA VAL A 31 9.02 10.51 10.54
C VAL A 31 9.76 10.06 11.78
N GLY A 32 9.53 8.82 12.19
CA GLY A 32 10.25 8.26 13.33
C GLY A 32 10.14 6.76 13.43
N HIS A 33 10.71 6.26 14.52
CA HIS A 33 10.69 4.86 14.89
C HIS A 33 10.52 4.79 16.39
N ASP A 34 9.64 3.91 16.85
CA ASP A 34 9.36 3.71 18.27
C ASP A 34 9.17 2.22 18.59
N HIS A 35 9.35 1.90 19.86
CA HIS A 35 9.04 0.61 20.45
C HIS A 35 7.79 0.75 21.32
N PHE A 36 6.84 -0.16 21.19
CA PHE A 36 5.66 -0.23 22.03
C PHE A 36 5.67 -1.52 22.85
N SER A 37 5.33 -1.42 24.13
CA SER A 37 5.14 -2.57 25.01
C SER A 37 4.01 -2.32 26.00
N ALA A 38 2.98 -3.15 25.96
CA ALA A 38 1.90 -3.19 26.94
C ALA A 38 1.39 -4.62 27.14
N SER A 39 0.90 -4.95 28.34
CA SER A 39 0.44 -6.31 28.65
C SER A 39 -0.74 -6.76 27.78
N LEU A 40 -0.64 -7.97 27.21
CA LEU A 40 -1.74 -8.62 26.50
C LEU A 40 -2.96 -8.94 27.40
N SER A 41 -2.78 -8.99 28.72
CA SER A 41 -3.90 -9.23 29.66
C SER A 41 -4.64 -7.94 30.07
N GLY A 42 -4.16 -6.77 29.63
CA GLY A 42 -4.72 -5.47 29.99
C GLY A 42 -5.77 -4.94 29.00
N ASN A 43 -6.24 -3.72 29.27
CA ASN A 43 -7.15 -2.96 28.42
C ASN A 43 -6.44 -2.26 27.24
N GLY A 44 -5.16 -2.55 27.03
CA GLY A 44 -4.30 -1.84 26.07
C GLY A 44 -3.93 -0.42 26.50
N GLU A 45 -3.08 0.20 25.70
CA GLU A 45 -2.71 1.60 25.80
C GLU A 45 -3.07 2.30 24.50
N GLN A 46 -3.36 3.60 24.62
CA GLN A 46 -3.76 4.42 23.50
C GLN A 46 -2.52 4.94 22.76
N ILE A 47 -2.53 4.85 21.43
CA ILE A 47 -1.59 5.57 20.56
C ILE A 47 -2.37 6.63 19.81
N THR A 48 -1.88 7.87 19.86
CA THR A 48 -2.48 9.03 19.22
C THR A 48 -1.60 9.57 18.09
N SER A 49 -2.19 10.47 17.30
CA SER A 49 -1.45 11.42 16.49
C SER A 49 -0.51 12.25 17.38
N GLN A 50 0.70 12.59 16.89
CA GLN A 50 1.68 13.38 17.66
C GLN A 50 1.70 14.86 17.22
N TYR A 51 1.31 15.12 15.98
CA TYR A 51 1.40 16.41 15.31
C TYR A 51 0.07 16.82 14.67
N ASN A 52 -1.04 16.26 15.17
CA ASN A 52 -2.42 16.50 14.72
C ASN A 52 -2.63 16.18 13.23
N GLY A 53 -1.82 15.28 12.68
CA GLY A 53 -1.93 14.79 11.32
C GLY A 53 -2.50 13.37 11.24
N VAL A 54 -2.45 12.81 10.03
CA VAL A 54 -2.69 11.38 9.79
C VAL A 54 -1.37 10.63 9.96
N ARG A 55 -1.31 9.74 10.95
CA ARG A 55 -0.13 8.95 11.29
C ARG A 55 -0.31 7.50 10.87
N HIS A 56 0.60 7.01 10.04
CA HIS A 56 0.67 5.60 9.66
C HIS A 56 1.80 4.92 10.42
N LEU A 57 1.48 3.79 11.07
CA LEU A 57 2.44 2.92 11.74
C LEU A 57 2.67 1.68 10.87
N PHE A 58 3.92 1.42 10.53
CA PHE A 58 4.36 0.25 9.78
C PHE A 58 5.06 -0.71 10.74
N ILE A 59 4.44 -1.86 11.01
CA ILE A 59 4.96 -2.82 11.99
C ILE A 59 6.17 -3.54 11.40
N VAL A 60 7.34 -3.40 12.05
CA VAL A 60 8.61 -3.94 11.52
C VAL A 60 9.08 -5.18 12.27
N SER A 61 8.71 -5.33 13.55
CA SER A 61 9.03 -6.50 14.37
C SER A 61 7.94 -6.73 15.41
N GLY A 62 7.84 -7.95 15.95
CA GLY A 62 6.92 -8.27 17.03
C GLY A 62 5.47 -8.43 16.58
N GLN A 63 4.56 -8.36 17.56
CA GLN A 63 3.14 -8.61 17.37
C GLN A 63 2.31 -7.91 18.44
N GLY A 64 1.05 -7.65 18.11
CA GLY A 64 0.13 -7.05 19.06
C GLY A 64 -1.31 -7.36 18.72
N GLU A 65 -2.20 -6.76 19.50
CA GLU A 65 -3.62 -6.77 19.23
C GLU A 65 -4.16 -5.35 19.31
N ILE A 66 -5.03 -5.00 18.37
CA ILE A 66 -5.73 -3.71 18.32
C ILE A 66 -7.18 -3.92 18.71
N PHE A 67 -7.69 -3.06 19.59
CA PHE A 67 -9.11 -3.05 19.91
C PHE A 67 -9.90 -2.41 18.78
N LEU A 68 -10.88 -3.14 18.25
CA LEU A 68 -11.80 -2.66 17.24
C LEU A 68 -13.23 -2.78 17.79
N ASP A 69 -13.99 -1.70 17.72
CA ASP A 69 -15.34 -1.63 18.30
C ASP A 69 -16.40 -2.29 17.39
N ILE A 70 -17.60 -2.49 17.93
CA ILE A 70 -18.80 -2.80 17.15
C ILE A 70 -19.00 -1.69 16.12
N SER A 71 -19.39 -2.07 14.90
CA SER A 71 -19.56 -1.16 13.76
C SER A 71 -18.27 -0.65 13.13
N TYR A 72 -17.09 -1.08 13.60
CA TYR A 72 -15.86 -0.87 12.84
C TYR A 72 -16.01 -1.45 11.43
N ARG A 73 -15.74 -0.63 10.41
CA ARG A 73 -15.81 -1.04 9.01
C ARG A 73 -14.40 -1.25 8.46
N THR A 74 -14.24 -2.25 7.60
CA THR A 74 -12.97 -2.56 6.94
C THR A 74 -13.19 -2.94 5.47
N GLN A 75 -12.23 -2.59 4.59
CA GLN A 75 -12.15 -3.11 3.21
C GLN A 75 -11.08 -4.21 3.11
N GLU A 76 -10.99 -5.04 4.14
CA GLU A 76 -10.23 -6.29 4.19
C GLU A 76 -11.13 -7.48 3.84
N GLY A 77 -10.55 -8.66 3.64
CA GLY A 77 -11.28 -9.92 3.47
C GLY A 77 -11.24 -10.49 2.05
N ASP A 78 -10.55 -9.83 1.13
CA ASP A 78 -10.32 -10.31 -0.25
C ASP A 78 -8.98 -11.07 -0.42
N GLY A 79 -8.23 -11.21 0.67
CA GLY A 79 -7.14 -12.19 0.84
C GLY A 79 -7.65 -13.46 1.52
N GLN A 80 -7.37 -13.60 2.82
CA GLN A 80 -8.04 -14.60 3.67
C GLN A 80 -9.42 -14.09 4.13
N PRO A 81 -10.38 -14.99 4.42
CA PRO A 81 -11.65 -14.58 5.02
C PRO A 81 -11.44 -13.85 6.34
N LEU A 82 -12.20 -12.78 6.56
CA LEU A 82 -12.27 -12.13 7.87
C LEU A 82 -12.85 -13.09 8.92
N PRO A 83 -12.59 -12.86 10.22
CA PRO A 83 -13.22 -13.62 11.28
C PRO A 83 -14.76 -13.62 11.19
N PRO A 84 -15.46 -14.67 11.66
CA PRO A 84 -16.92 -14.82 11.50
C PRO A 84 -17.79 -13.72 12.12
N PHE A 85 -17.20 -12.85 12.94
CA PHE A 85 -17.87 -11.68 13.54
C PHE A 85 -17.79 -10.41 12.67
N TYR A 86 -17.32 -10.53 11.43
CA TYR A 86 -17.48 -9.52 10.39
C TYR A 86 -18.56 -9.97 9.41
N GLU A 87 -19.44 -9.05 9.04
CA GLU A 87 -20.42 -9.28 7.98
C GLU A 87 -20.12 -8.33 6.82
N PRO A 88 -19.94 -8.83 5.60
CA PRO A 88 -19.85 -8.00 4.42
C PRO A 88 -21.10 -7.14 4.22
N ASP A 89 -20.89 -5.88 3.84
CA ASP A 89 -21.98 -4.97 3.54
C ASP A 89 -22.60 -5.33 2.18
N ILE A 90 -23.92 -5.25 2.11
CA ILE A 90 -24.65 -5.45 0.86
C ILE A 90 -24.42 -4.22 -0.02
N CYS A 91 -24.09 -4.43 -1.30
CA CYS A 91 -24.03 -3.36 -2.28
C CYS A 91 -25.38 -2.64 -2.36
N ASP A 92 -25.37 -1.32 -2.20
CA ASP A 92 -26.58 -0.52 -2.28
C ASP A 92 -27.23 -0.54 -3.69
N SER A 93 -28.41 0.07 -3.77
CA SER A 93 -29.20 0.15 -4.99
C SER A 93 -28.55 0.94 -6.12
N GLU A 94 -27.54 1.76 -5.84
CA GLU A 94 -26.81 2.53 -6.85
C GLU A 94 -25.66 1.69 -7.43
N ASN A 95 -24.93 0.97 -6.58
CA ASN A 95 -23.74 0.22 -6.94
C ASN A 95 -24.02 -1.18 -7.48
N GLN A 96 -25.05 -1.86 -6.98
CA GLN A 96 -25.40 -3.21 -7.45
C GLN A 96 -25.69 -3.27 -8.97
N PRO A 97 -26.50 -2.35 -9.56
CA PRO A 97 -26.75 -2.36 -11.00
C PRO A 97 -25.51 -2.08 -11.86
N ILE A 98 -24.54 -1.33 -11.32
CA ILE A 98 -23.26 -1.04 -11.98
C ILE A 98 -22.48 -2.35 -12.11
N LEU A 99 -22.27 -3.04 -11.00
CA LEU A 99 -21.53 -4.30 -10.95
C LEU A 99 -22.19 -5.38 -11.82
N GLN A 100 -23.52 -5.47 -11.79
CA GLN A 100 -24.29 -6.37 -12.67
C GLN A 100 -24.13 -6.01 -14.15
N THR A 101 -24.18 -4.71 -14.49
CA THR A 101 -23.97 -4.27 -15.87
C THR A 101 -22.58 -4.65 -16.37
N LEU A 102 -21.54 -4.52 -15.55
CA LEU A 102 -20.18 -4.93 -15.91
C LEU A 102 -20.06 -6.44 -16.08
N SER A 103 -20.63 -7.25 -15.17
CA SER A 103 -20.54 -8.70 -15.21
C SER A 103 -21.30 -9.33 -16.39
N GLU A 104 -22.48 -8.78 -16.74
CA GLU A 104 -23.31 -9.29 -17.85
C GLU A 104 -22.81 -8.89 -19.24
N ASN A 105 -21.83 -7.98 -19.34
CA ASN A 105 -21.39 -7.40 -20.61
C ASN A 105 -19.87 -7.47 -20.81
N LEU A 106 -19.19 -8.44 -20.17
CA LEU A 106 -17.75 -8.63 -20.26
C LEU A 106 -17.23 -8.75 -21.71
N ASP A 107 -18.03 -9.33 -22.60
CA ASP A 107 -17.73 -9.50 -24.04
C ASP A 107 -17.64 -8.18 -24.81
N THR A 108 -18.16 -7.09 -24.24
CA THR A 108 -18.17 -5.77 -24.86
C THR A 108 -17.05 -4.87 -24.38
N ILE A 109 -16.32 -5.29 -23.35
CA ILE A 109 -15.26 -4.53 -22.69
C ILE A 109 -13.96 -4.72 -23.47
N HIS A 110 -13.21 -3.63 -23.64
CA HIS A 110 -11.94 -3.63 -24.34
C HIS A 110 -10.93 -4.57 -23.66
N ASP A 111 -10.18 -5.36 -24.44
CA ASP A 111 -9.28 -6.40 -23.94
C ASP A 111 -8.24 -5.89 -22.93
N LYS A 112 -7.75 -4.66 -23.10
CA LYS A 112 -6.84 -4.03 -22.12
C LYS A 112 -7.50 -3.73 -20.77
N ILE A 113 -8.79 -3.36 -20.76
CA ILE A 113 -9.54 -3.00 -19.54
C ILE A 113 -10.03 -4.26 -18.82
N ARG A 114 -10.36 -5.30 -19.58
CA ARG A 114 -10.98 -6.53 -19.09
C ARG A 114 -10.26 -7.19 -17.90
N PRO A 115 -8.92 -7.33 -17.86
CA PRO A 115 -8.24 -7.94 -16.71
C PRO A 115 -8.51 -7.24 -15.37
N ALA A 116 -8.60 -5.90 -15.38
CA ALA A 116 -8.91 -5.15 -14.17
C ALA A 116 -10.38 -5.33 -13.75
N VAL A 117 -11.31 -5.42 -14.71
CA VAL A 117 -12.72 -5.74 -14.44
C VAL A 117 -12.87 -7.15 -13.88
N ASP A 118 -12.21 -8.13 -14.49
CA ASP A 118 -12.21 -9.51 -14.00
C ASP A 118 -11.67 -9.57 -12.56
N SER A 119 -10.56 -8.87 -12.27
CA SER A 119 -10.01 -8.74 -10.92
C SER A 119 -11.04 -8.19 -9.94
N LEU A 120 -11.73 -7.11 -10.29
CA LEU A 120 -12.82 -6.54 -9.48
C LEU A 120 -13.94 -7.55 -9.26
N LEU A 121 -14.45 -8.18 -10.32
CA LEU A 121 -15.61 -9.07 -10.26
C LEU A 121 -15.33 -10.38 -9.53
N THR A 122 -14.07 -10.82 -9.43
CA THR A 122 -13.72 -11.99 -8.58
C THR A 122 -14.01 -11.78 -7.09
N ARG A 123 -14.27 -10.55 -6.66
CA ARG A 123 -14.66 -10.18 -5.29
C ARG A 123 -16.18 -10.11 -5.08
N LEU A 124 -16.95 -10.20 -6.16
CA LEU A 124 -18.40 -10.12 -6.13
C LEU A 124 -19.00 -11.52 -5.92
N SER A 125 -19.84 -11.67 -4.90
CA SER A 125 -20.64 -12.86 -4.67
C SER A 125 -22.08 -12.46 -4.37
N GLY A 126 -22.97 -12.72 -5.32
CA GLY A 126 -24.36 -12.27 -5.23
C GLY A 126 -24.46 -10.74 -5.23
N ASN A 127 -24.95 -10.17 -4.14
CA ASN A 127 -25.09 -8.73 -3.92
C ASN A 127 -24.04 -8.15 -2.97
N VAL A 128 -22.97 -8.90 -2.69
CA VAL A 128 -21.90 -8.50 -1.78
C VAL A 128 -20.59 -8.43 -2.55
N LEU A 129 -19.85 -7.34 -2.34
CA LEU A 129 -18.48 -7.18 -2.82
C LEU A 129 -17.57 -7.01 -1.60
N VAL A 130 -16.46 -7.76 -1.54
CA VAL A 130 -15.52 -7.75 -0.41
C VAL A 130 -14.16 -7.20 -0.83
N GLY A 131 -13.59 -6.34 0.02
CA GLY A 131 -12.22 -5.86 -0.11
C GLY A 131 -12.07 -4.60 -0.94
N ASP A 132 -10.90 -3.97 -0.81
CA ASP A 132 -10.55 -2.72 -1.49
C ASP A 132 -10.39 -2.91 -3.01
N ILE A 133 -11.23 -2.20 -3.77
CA ILE A 133 -11.22 -2.22 -5.25
C ILE A 133 -10.55 -1.00 -5.90
N SER A 134 -9.93 -0.11 -5.10
CA SER A 134 -9.19 1.03 -5.62
C SER A 134 -8.08 0.60 -6.58
N TYR A 135 -7.42 -0.54 -6.35
CA TYR A 135 -6.35 -1.03 -7.21
C TYR A 135 -6.84 -1.43 -8.63
N PRO A 136 -7.86 -2.29 -8.80
CA PRO A 136 -8.48 -2.51 -10.11
C PRO A 136 -8.94 -1.23 -10.80
N VAL A 137 -9.54 -0.28 -10.06
CA VAL A 137 -9.98 1.00 -10.65
C VAL A 137 -8.81 1.83 -11.15
N ARG A 138 -7.76 1.93 -10.34
CA ARG A 138 -6.50 2.56 -10.74
C ARG A 138 -5.93 1.91 -12.00
N GLN A 139 -5.82 0.58 -12.06
CA GLN A 139 -5.30 -0.13 -13.23
C GLN A 139 -6.07 0.25 -14.51
N MET A 140 -7.38 0.38 -14.43
CA MET A 140 -8.20 0.80 -15.57
C MET A 140 -7.82 2.21 -16.06
N MET A 141 -7.53 3.12 -15.14
CA MET A 141 -7.16 4.50 -15.45
C MET A 141 -5.74 4.63 -16.02
N GLU A 142 -4.81 3.78 -15.57
CA GLU A 142 -3.42 3.79 -16.04
C GLU A 142 -3.26 3.28 -17.49
N ILE A 143 -4.27 2.62 -18.05
CA ILE A 143 -4.22 2.07 -19.42
C ILE A 143 -4.14 3.16 -20.50
N GLY A 144 -4.54 4.40 -20.18
CA GLY A 144 -4.43 5.55 -21.10
C GLY A 144 -5.39 5.51 -22.29
N LEU A 145 -6.37 4.61 -22.29
CA LEU A 145 -7.45 4.61 -23.28
C LEU A 145 -8.55 5.59 -22.85
N PRO A 146 -9.11 6.39 -23.76
CA PRO A 146 -10.26 7.23 -23.42
C PRO A 146 -11.47 6.34 -23.10
N LEU A 147 -12.27 6.74 -22.11
CA LEU A 147 -13.43 5.99 -21.63
C LEU A 147 -14.39 5.52 -22.73
N ARG A 148 -14.53 6.31 -23.81
CA ARG A 148 -15.36 5.97 -24.97
C ARG A 148 -14.97 4.65 -25.66
N GLU A 149 -13.72 4.23 -25.49
CA GLU A 149 -13.11 3.02 -26.06
C GLU A 149 -13.10 1.84 -25.08
N TRP A 150 -13.44 2.05 -23.80
CA TRP A 150 -13.44 0.98 -22.79
C TRP A 150 -14.52 -0.07 -23.04
N SER A 151 -15.61 0.30 -23.72
CA SER A 151 -16.64 -0.64 -24.16
C SER A 151 -17.34 -0.13 -25.42
N THR A 152 -17.81 -1.07 -26.24
CA THR A 152 -18.66 -0.78 -27.41
C THR A 152 -20.08 -0.39 -27.02
N ARG A 153 -20.52 -0.63 -25.77
CA ARG A 153 -21.89 -0.35 -25.29
C ARG A 153 -21.96 0.93 -24.45
N PRO A 154 -22.81 1.92 -24.82
CA PRO A 154 -22.98 3.14 -24.03
C PRO A 154 -23.35 2.91 -22.56
N LYS A 155 -24.21 1.92 -22.28
CA LYS A 155 -24.63 1.59 -20.90
C LYS A 155 -23.46 1.12 -20.03
N VAL A 156 -22.54 0.33 -20.59
CA VAL A 156 -21.35 -0.18 -19.88
C VAL A 156 -20.38 0.96 -19.61
N ARG A 157 -20.19 1.87 -20.57
CA ARG A 157 -19.38 3.09 -20.35
C ARG A 157 -19.94 3.96 -19.23
N ARG A 158 -21.26 4.13 -19.16
CA ARG A 158 -21.91 4.85 -18.06
C ARG A 158 -21.69 4.15 -16.70
N ALA A 159 -21.69 2.81 -16.67
CA ALA A 159 -21.36 2.06 -15.46
C ALA A 159 -19.92 2.35 -15.00
N PHE A 160 -18.94 2.42 -15.91
CA PHE A 160 -17.57 2.81 -15.58
C PHE A 160 -17.43 4.24 -15.07
N GLU A 161 -18.20 5.20 -15.60
CA GLU A 161 -18.21 6.58 -15.10
C GLU A 161 -18.63 6.64 -13.63
N ILE A 162 -19.70 5.93 -13.28
CA ILE A 162 -20.23 5.96 -11.91
C ILE A 162 -19.30 5.16 -10.98
N LEU A 163 -18.77 4.01 -11.43
CA LEU A 163 -17.81 3.22 -10.64
C LEU A 163 -16.58 4.05 -10.25
N GLN A 164 -16.04 4.87 -11.15
CA GLN A 164 -14.87 5.71 -10.87
C GLN A 164 -15.11 6.75 -9.78
N VAL A 165 -16.36 7.12 -9.50
CA VAL A 165 -16.73 8.06 -8.44
C VAL A 165 -17.06 7.32 -7.13
N ASN A 166 -17.70 6.15 -7.23
CA ASN A 166 -18.28 5.46 -6.08
C ASN A 166 -17.43 4.31 -5.53
N TYR A 167 -16.32 3.94 -6.17
CA TYR A 167 -15.57 2.72 -5.82
C TYR A 167 -15.13 2.64 -4.35
N SER A 168 -14.86 3.78 -3.71
CA SER A 168 -14.47 3.84 -2.29
C SER A 168 -15.61 3.45 -1.33
N GLN A 169 -16.87 3.47 -1.80
CA GLN A 169 -18.04 3.07 -1.02
C GLN A 169 -18.34 1.57 -1.10
N LEU A 170 -17.54 0.81 -1.85
CA LEU A 170 -17.72 -0.62 -2.05
C LEU A 170 -16.69 -1.45 -1.28
N GLY A 171 -16.96 -2.73 -1.06
CA GLY A 171 -15.96 -3.66 -0.52
C GLY A 171 -15.92 -3.74 1.01
N TRP A 172 -16.85 -3.06 1.68
CA TRP A 172 -16.85 -2.93 3.13
C TRP A 172 -17.40 -4.17 3.82
N SER A 173 -16.82 -4.48 4.99
CA SER A 173 -17.35 -5.42 5.97
C SER A 173 -17.45 -4.73 7.33
N THR A 174 -18.54 -4.96 8.04
CA THR A 174 -18.83 -4.35 9.33
C THR A 174 -18.66 -5.36 10.47
N LYS A 175 -17.85 -5.00 11.46
CA LYS A 175 -17.62 -5.77 12.69
C LYS A 175 -18.85 -5.77 13.59
N LYS A 176 -19.24 -6.93 14.11
CA LYS A 176 -20.45 -7.13 14.93
C LYS A 176 -20.18 -7.30 16.42
N VAL A 177 -18.93 -7.59 16.79
CA VAL A 177 -18.51 -7.82 18.18
C VAL A 177 -17.24 -7.05 18.44
N ALA A 178 -17.22 -6.16 19.43
CA ALA A 178 -16.02 -5.44 19.84
C ALA A 178 -14.96 -6.39 20.43
N GLY A 179 -13.68 -6.09 20.22
CA GLY A 179 -12.62 -6.85 20.85
C GLY A 179 -11.24 -6.57 20.27
N PHE A 180 -10.24 -7.12 20.95
CA PHE A 180 -8.86 -7.13 20.50
C PHE A 180 -8.66 -8.14 19.36
N GLU A 181 -7.98 -7.69 18.31
CA GLU A 181 -7.66 -8.51 17.14
C GLU A 181 -6.18 -8.45 16.79
N PRO A 182 -5.60 -9.58 16.36
CA PRO A 182 -4.16 -9.67 16.14
C PRO A 182 -3.71 -8.85 14.93
N PHE A 183 -2.51 -8.29 15.05
CA PHE A 183 -1.69 -7.75 13.96
C PHE A 183 -0.22 -8.12 14.19
N GLY A 184 0.60 -8.04 13.14
CA GLY A 184 2.03 -8.34 13.21
C GLY A 184 2.84 -7.67 12.11
N VAL A 185 4.06 -8.18 11.91
CA VAL A 185 5.03 -7.64 10.94
C VAL A 185 4.41 -7.46 9.55
N GLY A 186 4.59 -6.27 8.99
CA GLY A 186 4.10 -5.87 7.67
C GLY A 186 2.67 -5.33 7.66
N ASP A 187 1.90 -5.53 8.72
CA ASP A 187 0.60 -4.87 8.88
C ASP A 187 0.80 -3.36 9.08
N GLN A 188 -0.26 -2.61 8.76
CA GLN A 188 -0.29 -1.17 8.97
C GLN A 188 -1.44 -0.77 9.89
N LEU A 189 -1.15 0.17 10.78
CA LEU A 189 -2.14 0.87 11.58
C LEU A 189 -2.20 2.33 11.14
N THR A 190 -3.39 2.92 11.13
CA THR A 190 -3.60 4.34 10.80
C THR A 190 -4.28 5.02 11.97
N ILE A 191 -3.80 6.20 12.32
CA ILE A 191 -4.25 7.02 13.44
C ILE A 191 -4.55 8.42 12.92
N THR A 192 -5.67 8.98 13.32
CA THR A 192 -5.99 10.41 13.14
C THR A 192 -6.14 11.07 14.50
N ASP A 193 -6.26 12.39 14.54
CA ASP A 193 -6.47 13.13 15.79
C ASP A 193 -7.82 12.73 16.45
N ASP A 194 -8.86 12.55 15.63
CA ASP A 194 -10.20 12.18 16.09
C ASP A 194 -10.37 10.67 16.34
N GLU A 195 -9.53 9.82 15.74
CA GLU A 195 -9.60 8.36 15.84
C GLU A 195 -8.28 7.76 16.35
N PRO A 196 -7.97 7.92 17.65
CA PRO A 196 -6.86 7.23 18.28
C PRO A 196 -7.12 5.72 18.37
N ILE A 197 -6.05 4.92 18.38
CA ILE A 197 -6.15 3.47 18.48
C ILE A 197 -5.79 2.98 19.88
N ILE A 198 -6.35 1.85 20.29
CA ILE A 198 -6.00 1.16 21.53
C ILE A 198 -5.35 -0.16 21.18
N VAL A 199 -4.12 -0.37 21.65
CA VAL A 199 -3.30 -1.54 21.30
C VAL A 199 -2.66 -2.18 22.53
N ARG A 200 -2.31 -3.46 22.43
CA ARG A 200 -1.53 -4.21 23.42
C ARG A 200 -0.56 -5.16 22.74
N GLY A 201 0.46 -5.63 23.45
CA GLY A 201 1.51 -6.48 22.91
C GLY A 201 2.86 -5.78 22.89
N GLU A 202 3.78 -6.30 22.07
CA GLU A 202 5.16 -5.83 22.01
C GLU A 202 5.63 -5.84 20.56
N PHE A 203 5.95 -4.65 20.04
CA PHE A 203 6.32 -4.48 18.64
C PHE A 203 7.15 -3.21 18.42
N ASP A 204 8.03 -3.28 17.42
CA ASP A 204 8.73 -2.12 16.88
C ASP A 204 7.98 -1.63 15.63
N TYR A 205 7.92 -0.32 15.43
CA TYR A 205 7.27 0.26 14.27
C TYR A 205 8.00 1.49 13.75
N PHE A 206 8.03 1.62 12.42
CA PHE A 206 8.38 2.85 11.74
C PHE A 206 7.10 3.65 11.52
N TRP A 207 7.12 4.96 11.66
CA TRP A 207 5.93 5.77 11.47
C TRP A 207 6.20 7.01 10.63
N ILE A 208 5.17 7.39 9.87
CA ILE A 208 5.13 8.64 9.12
C ILE A 208 3.81 9.32 9.45
N GLU A 209 3.88 10.59 9.81
CA GLU A 209 2.72 11.45 10.06
C GLU A 209 2.70 12.61 9.08
N ASN A 210 1.62 12.74 8.30
CA ASN A 210 1.40 13.89 7.45
C ASN A 210 0.58 14.94 8.20
N THR A 211 1.20 16.08 8.49
CA THR A 211 0.61 17.18 9.29
C THR A 211 -0.35 18.08 8.51
N GLN A 212 -0.50 17.87 7.19
CA GLN A 212 -1.45 18.61 6.37
C GLN A 212 -2.79 17.87 6.20
N LEU A 213 -2.80 16.56 6.46
CA LEU A 213 -4.02 15.76 6.36
C LEU A 213 -4.70 15.64 7.71
N PHE A 214 -6.03 15.73 7.68
CA PHE A 214 -6.89 15.46 8.84
C PHE A 214 -7.76 14.21 8.65
N MET A 215 -7.81 13.65 7.44
CA MET A 215 -8.56 12.44 7.11
C MET A 215 -7.74 11.47 6.27
N THR A 216 -8.03 10.18 6.40
CA THR A 216 -7.45 9.10 5.61
C THR A 216 -8.51 8.42 4.75
N HIS A 217 -8.10 7.85 3.62
CA HIS A 217 -8.95 7.01 2.77
C HIS A 217 -8.92 5.52 3.17
N THR A 218 -8.18 5.18 4.22
CA THR A 218 -8.04 3.81 4.70
C THR A 218 -8.52 3.67 6.14
N THR A 219 -8.77 2.43 6.53
CA THR A 219 -9.24 2.10 7.87
C THR A 219 -8.11 2.09 8.88
N ALA A 220 -8.44 2.12 10.17
CA ALA A 220 -7.45 2.08 11.26
C ALA A 220 -6.50 0.88 11.20
N THR A 221 -6.87 -0.20 10.50
CA THR A 221 -6.03 -1.38 10.29
C THR A 221 -6.04 -1.78 8.82
N ARG A 222 -4.88 -2.24 8.36
CA ARG A 222 -4.68 -2.91 7.07
C ARG A 222 -3.75 -4.10 7.29
N ARG A 223 -4.34 -5.22 7.66
CA ARG A 223 -3.67 -6.48 8.00
C ARG A 223 -3.44 -7.29 6.75
N LEU A 224 -2.17 -7.54 6.45
CA LEU A 224 -1.73 -8.14 5.20
C LEU A 224 -2.49 -9.42 4.89
N SER A 225 -2.65 -10.31 5.86
CA SER A 225 -3.33 -11.61 5.69
C SER A 225 -4.70 -11.51 5.02
N TYR A 226 -5.46 -10.45 5.31
CA TYR A 226 -6.80 -10.24 4.78
C TYR A 226 -6.84 -9.42 3.49
N LEU A 227 -5.71 -8.87 3.05
CA LEU A 227 -5.61 -8.16 1.78
C LEU A 227 -5.30 -9.11 0.64
N ARG A 228 -5.89 -8.89 -0.53
CA ARG A 228 -5.58 -9.65 -1.73
C ARG A 228 -4.10 -9.58 -2.12
N ASN A 229 -3.56 -10.72 -2.55
CA ASN A 229 -2.31 -10.75 -3.30
C ASN A 229 -2.55 -10.29 -4.75
N ASN A 230 -2.05 -9.11 -5.10
CA ASN A 230 -2.17 -8.48 -6.42
C ASN A 230 -1.01 -8.85 -7.36
N SER A 231 -0.28 -9.92 -7.08
CA SER A 231 0.73 -10.39 -8.03
C SER A 231 0.07 -10.94 -9.30
N THR A 232 0.70 -10.71 -10.45
CA THR A 232 0.22 -11.13 -11.77
C THR A 232 0.39 -12.64 -12.03
N SER A 233 1.00 -13.37 -11.10
CA SER A 233 1.27 -14.79 -11.20
C SER A 233 0.82 -15.50 -9.92
N SER A 234 0.26 -16.70 -10.09
CA SER A 234 -0.06 -17.64 -9.01
C SER A 234 1.11 -18.58 -8.67
N GLU A 235 2.27 -18.43 -9.35
CA GLU A 235 3.48 -19.17 -9.00
C GLU A 235 3.96 -18.78 -7.59
N SER A 236 4.63 -19.70 -6.89
CA SER A 236 5.36 -19.34 -5.68
C SER A 236 6.39 -18.24 -5.99
N ASN A 237 6.67 -17.37 -5.01
CA ASN A 237 7.57 -16.21 -5.12
C ASN A 237 6.97 -14.97 -5.81
N HIS A 238 5.65 -14.90 -5.84
CA HIS A 238 4.88 -13.78 -6.35
C HIS A 238 3.97 -13.23 -5.23
N PHE A 239 4.41 -12.16 -4.59
CA PHE A 239 3.70 -11.56 -3.45
C PHE A 239 3.67 -10.04 -3.59
N ARG A 240 2.47 -9.45 -3.62
CA ARG A 240 2.24 -8.00 -3.57
C ARG A 240 0.90 -7.70 -2.92
N ARG A 241 0.91 -7.12 -1.73
CA ARG A 241 -0.31 -6.64 -1.04
C ARG A 241 -0.22 -5.13 -0.85
N LEU A 242 -1.35 -4.45 -0.87
CA LEU A 242 -1.44 -2.98 -0.90
C LEU A 242 -2.20 -2.47 0.33
N PRO A 243 -1.52 -2.19 1.46
CA PRO A 243 -2.16 -1.61 2.63
C PRO A 243 -2.71 -0.21 2.34
N LEU A 244 -1.90 0.67 1.73
CA LEU A 244 -2.31 1.97 1.20
C LEU A 244 -2.25 1.96 -0.32
N THR A 245 -3.40 1.75 -0.95
CA THR A 245 -3.55 1.88 -2.40
C THR A 245 -3.62 3.35 -2.80
N TRP A 246 -3.08 3.67 -3.97
CA TRP A 246 -3.30 4.96 -4.62
C TRP A 246 -4.76 5.08 -5.07
N TYR A 247 -5.44 6.12 -4.62
CA TYR A 247 -6.85 6.39 -4.92
C TYR A 247 -6.97 7.33 -6.12
N PRO A 248 -7.62 6.92 -7.20
CA PRO A 248 -7.93 7.84 -8.28
C PRO A 248 -8.90 8.96 -7.89
N HIS A 249 -8.76 10.11 -8.56
CA HIS A 249 -9.65 11.28 -8.46
C HIS A 249 -9.66 11.96 -7.09
N THR A 250 -8.49 12.03 -6.44
CA THR A 250 -8.31 12.69 -5.14
C THR A 250 -7.60 14.04 -5.23
N GLU A 251 -7.23 14.46 -6.44
CA GLU A 251 -6.47 15.70 -6.68
C GLU A 251 -7.42 16.90 -6.58
N ASN A 252 -7.16 17.79 -5.62
CA ASN A 252 -7.69 19.15 -5.63
C ASN A 252 -6.61 20.06 -6.25
N GLU A 253 -6.98 21.14 -6.94
CA GLU A 253 -6.03 22.10 -7.53
C GLU A 253 -5.03 22.64 -6.50
N ASP A 254 -5.45 22.76 -5.23
CA ASP A 254 -4.61 23.24 -4.12
C ASP A 254 -3.74 22.14 -3.46
N GLU A 255 -4.12 20.87 -3.62
CA GLU A 255 -3.44 19.70 -3.02
C GLU A 255 -3.32 18.56 -4.04
N PRO A 256 -2.32 18.62 -4.94
CA PRO A 256 -2.21 17.71 -6.08
C PRO A 256 -1.90 16.25 -5.69
N ASP A 257 -1.49 16.01 -4.45
CA ASP A 257 -1.25 14.67 -3.91
C ASP A 257 -2.40 14.21 -2.99
N GLY A 258 -3.11 15.15 -2.34
CA GLY A 258 -4.27 14.89 -1.48
C GLY A 258 -4.08 13.71 -0.50
N VAL A 259 -5.07 12.82 -0.43
CA VAL A 259 -5.00 11.59 0.39
C VAL A 259 -3.93 10.61 -0.08
N ASN A 260 -3.42 10.75 -1.31
CA ASN A 260 -2.29 9.99 -1.83
C ASN A 260 -0.94 10.58 -1.42
N SER A 261 -0.87 11.42 -0.38
CA SER A 261 0.41 11.90 0.15
C SER A 261 1.34 10.78 0.65
N ILE A 262 0.79 9.61 0.98
CA ILE A 262 1.54 8.40 1.34
C ILE A 262 0.84 7.20 0.71
N ASN A 263 1.60 6.33 0.06
CA ASN A 263 1.14 4.99 -0.31
C ASN A 263 2.18 3.96 0.11
N ASN A 264 1.77 2.71 0.21
CA ASN A 264 2.70 1.63 0.46
C ASN A 264 2.22 0.31 -0.13
N HIS A 265 3.20 -0.55 -0.37
CA HIS A 265 2.91 -1.92 -0.73
C HIS A 265 3.96 -2.86 -0.17
N VAL A 266 3.50 -4.02 0.27
CA VAL A 266 4.32 -5.10 0.81
C VAL A 266 4.53 -6.09 -0.32
N VAL A 267 5.76 -6.18 -0.81
CA VAL A 267 6.11 -6.91 -2.04
C VAL A 267 7.36 -7.75 -1.84
N TYR A 268 7.35 -8.92 -2.48
CA TYR A 268 8.55 -9.72 -2.65
C TYR A 268 9.12 -9.48 -4.06
N LEU A 269 10.29 -8.83 -4.10
CA LEU A 269 10.98 -8.43 -5.31
C LEU A 269 11.85 -9.58 -5.81
N THR A 270 11.53 -10.09 -6.98
CA THR A 270 12.29 -11.15 -7.66
C THR A 270 12.72 -10.67 -9.04
N PRO A 271 13.68 -11.35 -9.69
CA PRO A 271 14.04 -11.03 -11.07
C PRO A 271 12.89 -11.08 -12.07
N LYS A 272 11.83 -11.84 -11.77
CA LYS A 272 10.65 -11.97 -12.64
C LYS A 272 9.59 -10.91 -12.38
N SER A 273 9.51 -10.38 -11.15
CA SER A 273 8.45 -9.47 -10.71
C SER A 273 8.88 -8.02 -10.61
N ASN A 274 10.16 -7.74 -10.81
CA ASN A 274 10.75 -6.42 -10.67
C ASN A 274 11.59 -6.05 -11.89
N PHE A 275 11.81 -4.76 -12.12
CA PHE A 275 12.72 -4.23 -13.13
C PHE A 275 13.41 -2.97 -12.60
N ALA A 276 14.57 -2.62 -13.16
CA ALA A 276 15.28 -1.41 -12.76
C ALA A 276 14.51 -0.17 -13.19
N HIS A 277 14.30 0.77 -12.27
CA HIS A 277 13.55 2.00 -12.53
C HIS A 277 14.04 3.15 -11.65
N TYR A 278 13.57 4.36 -11.95
CA TYR A 278 13.73 5.54 -11.11
C TYR A 278 12.46 6.39 -11.11
N HIS A 279 12.36 7.30 -10.14
CA HIS A 279 11.29 8.29 -10.03
C HIS A 279 11.88 9.67 -10.28
N PRO A 280 11.39 10.46 -11.24
CA PRO A 280 12.04 11.72 -11.62
C PRO A 280 11.79 12.82 -10.58
N SER A 281 12.80 13.67 -10.34
CA SER A 281 12.63 14.89 -9.53
C SER A 281 11.68 15.91 -10.15
N SER A 282 11.45 15.80 -11.47
CA SER A 282 10.41 16.51 -12.21
C SER A 282 9.33 15.51 -12.66
N PRO A 283 8.24 15.35 -11.89
CA PRO A 283 7.17 14.40 -12.20
C PRO A 283 6.58 14.58 -13.59
N VAL A 284 6.47 13.47 -14.33
CA VAL A 284 5.86 13.45 -15.68
C VAL A 284 4.33 13.40 -15.57
N GLY A 285 3.81 12.69 -14.57
CA GLY A 285 2.40 12.56 -14.23
C GLY A 285 1.87 13.64 -13.28
N GLY A 286 2.64 14.69 -12.98
CA GLY A 286 2.25 15.79 -12.07
C GLY A 286 2.51 15.53 -10.58
N GLY A 287 2.22 16.53 -9.74
CA GLY A 287 2.46 16.53 -8.28
C GLY A 287 3.90 16.73 -7.86
N SER A 288 4.22 16.28 -6.63
CA SER A 288 5.56 16.37 -6.05
C SER A 288 6.45 15.19 -6.47
N ALA A 289 7.78 15.39 -6.44
CA ALA A 289 8.75 14.32 -6.71
C ALA A 289 8.57 13.17 -5.72
N GLU A 290 8.46 11.93 -6.22
CA GLU A 290 8.30 10.73 -5.39
C GLU A 290 9.65 10.29 -4.80
N THR A 291 9.67 10.11 -3.48
CA THR A 291 10.71 9.43 -2.74
C THR A 291 10.18 8.10 -2.21
N GLN A 292 11.07 7.13 -2.01
CA GLN A 292 10.71 5.84 -1.43
C GLN A 292 11.51 5.52 -0.17
N ILE A 293 10.83 4.90 0.81
CA ILE A 293 11.46 4.19 1.93
C ILE A 293 11.18 2.70 1.78
N TYR A 294 12.23 1.89 1.81
CA TYR A 294 12.12 0.45 1.85
C TYR A 294 12.34 0.00 3.29
N LEU A 295 11.34 -0.63 3.88
CA LEU A 295 11.48 -1.37 5.15
C LEU A 295 11.66 -2.85 4.80
N ILE A 296 12.87 -3.38 4.98
CA ILE A 296 13.18 -4.77 4.66
C ILE A 296 12.65 -5.67 5.77
N MET A 297 11.85 -6.67 5.40
CA MET A 297 11.12 -7.52 6.34
C MET A 297 11.68 -8.94 6.37
N ASP A 298 11.53 -9.59 7.52
CA ASP A 298 11.85 -11.01 7.68
C ASP A 298 10.63 -11.85 7.29
N ALA A 299 10.70 -12.54 6.15
CA ALA A 299 9.60 -13.39 5.68
C ALA A 299 9.19 -14.46 6.72
N THR A 300 10.12 -14.90 7.58
CA THR A 300 9.83 -15.87 8.64
C THR A 300 8.97 -15.29 9.78
N GLN A 301 8.91 -13.96 9.89
CA GLN A 301 8.10 -13.24 10.88
C GLN A 301 6.84 -12.60 10.26
N THR A 302 6.74 -12.53 8.92
CA THR A 302 5.58 -12.02 8.21
C THR A 302 4.63 -13.16 7.83
N LEU A 303 3.74 -13.55 8.75
CA LEU A 303 2.80 -14.68 8.56
C LEU A 303 2.01 -14.64 7.24
N ALA A 304 1.64 -13.44 6.77
CA ALA A 304 0.90 -13.27 5.52
C ALA A 304 1.65 -13.79 4.27
N THR A 305 2.97 -14.01 4.38
CA THR A 305 3.83 -14.49 3.30
C THR A 305 3.95 -16.01 3.25
N ASP A 306 3.41 -16.73 4.23
CA ASP A 306 3.47 -18.20 4.27
C ASP A 306 2.87 -18.82 3.00
N GLY A 307 3.58 -19.78 2.41
CA GLY A 307 3.26 -20.38 1.12
C GLY A 307 3.51 -19.50 -0.12
N TRP A 308 3.68 -18.18 0.03
CA TRP A 308 3.86 -17.24 -1.08
C TRP A 308 5.31 -16.84 -1.33
N VAL A 309 6.10 -16.68 -0.27
CA VAL A 309 7.47 -16.14 -0.33
C VAL A 309 8.44 -17.19 0.17
N LYS A 310 9.42 -17.53 -0.68
CA LYS A 310 10.53 -18.44 -0.36
C LYS A 310 11.82 -17.73 -0.77
N PRO A 311 12.38 -16.88 0.12
CA PRO A 311 13.64 -16.19 -0.12
C PRO A 311 14.73 -17.21 -0.41
N GLN A 312 15.60 -16.91 -1.39
CA GLN A 312 16.76 -17.77 -1.63
C GLN A 312 17.81 -17.56 -0.53
N ASN A 313 17.91 -16.33 -0.04
CA ASN A 313 18.75 -15.95 1.08
C ASN A 313 17.95 -15.17 2.13
N ARG A 314 18.45 -15.13 3.37
CA ARG A 314 17.84 -14.31 4.43
C ARG A 314 18.00 -12.81 4.13
N SER A 315 19.14 -12.44 3.56
CA SER A 315 19.47 -11.09 3.12
C SER A 315 19.23 -11.00 1.62
N GLY A 316 18.60 -9.92 1.18
CA GLY A 316 18.46 -9.65 -0.25
C GLY A 316 19.43 -8.57 -0.71
N ASN A 317 19.32 -8.16 -1.96
CA ASN A 317 20.22 -7.16 -2.56
C ASN A 317 19.44 -6.01 -3.18
N LEU A 318 19.87 -4.78 -2.91
CA LEU A 318 19.43 -3.59 -3.62
C LEU A 318 20.56 -3.13 -4.54
N ARG A 319 20.29 -3.17 -5.84
CA ARG A 319 21.15 -2.57 -6.86
C ARG A 319 20.74 -1.13 -7.10
N ILE A 320 21.72 -0.23 -7.11
CA ILE A 320 21.54 1.20 -7.32
C ILE A 320 22.28 1.64 -8.58
N TYR A 321 21.61 2.47 -9.39
CA TYR A 321 22.12 3.08 -10.61
C TYR A 321 22.21 4.60 -10.40
N PRO A 322 23.31 5.10 -9.83
CA PRO A 322 23.48 6.53 -9.55
C PRO A 322 23.76 7.36 -10.82
N LYS A 323 23.93 6.71 -11.98
CA LYS A 323 24.05 7.35 -13.30
C LYS A 323 22.99 6.75 -14.23
N LEU A 324 21.89 7.46 -14.43
CA LEU A 324 20.77 6.98 -15.23
C LEU A 324 21.10 6.87 -16.73
N ASP A 325 22.10 7.64 -17.21
CA ASP A 325 22.60 7.63 -18.58
C ASP A 325 23.61 6.51 -18.87
N ASP A 326 24.12 5.84 -17.83
CA ASP A 326 25.05 4.72 -17.93
C ASP A 326 24.62 3.57 -17.00
N PRO A 327 23.71 2.67 -17.46
CA PRO A 327 23.23 1.53 -16.69
C PRO A 327 24.34 0.52 -16.32
N SER A 328 25.53 0.61 -16.93
CA SER A 328 26.67 -0.24 -16.55
C SER A 328 27.30 0.20 -15.23
N TYR A 329 27.08 1.45 -14.82
CA TYR A 329 27.54 2.00 -13.55
C TYR A 329 26.51 1.75 -12.46
N TYR A 330 26.66 0.63 -11.75
CA TYR A 330 25.80 0.26 -10.62
C TYR A 330 26.57 -0.12 -9.37
N GLN A 331 25.89 -0.09 -8.23
CA GLN A 331 26.39 -0.52 -6.93
C GLN A 331 25.40 -1.48 -6.29
N ASP A 332 25.90 -2.62 -5.81
CA ASP A 332 25.10 -3.62 -5.12
C ASP A 332 25.26 -3.47 -3.60
N MET A 333 24.15 -3.60 -2.89
CA MET A 333 24.11 -3.50 -1.43
C MET A 333 23.31 -4.66 -0.85
N SER A 334 23.94 -5.41 0.07
CA SER A 334 23.22 -6.42 0.85
C SER A 334 22.36 -5.74 1.90
N LEU A 335 21.11 -6.17 2.01
CA LEU A 335 20.16 -5.66 3.01
C LEU A 335 19.62 -6.83 3.85
N ASP A 336 19.66 -6.63 5.16
CA ASP A 336 19.14 -7.59 6.13
C ASP A 336 17.71 -7.18 6.54
N PRO A 337 16.87 -8.12 7.01
CA PRO A 337 15.63 -7.76 7.68
C PRO A 337 15.86 -6.75 8.80
N GLY A 338 15.05 -5.69 8.84
CA GLY A 338 15.22 -4.54 9.71
C GLY A 338 16.03 -3.39 9.10
N SER A 339 16.64 -3.57 7.92
CA SER A 339 17.19 -2.45 7.15
C SER A 339 16.09 -1.47 6.73
N VAL A 340 16.40 -0.17 6.84
CA VAL A 340 15.59 0.93 6.35
C VAL A 340 16.39 1.67 5.30
N VAL A 341 15.85 1.82 4.09
CA VAL A 341 16.55 2.50 2.99
C VAL A 341 15.72 3.64 2.47
N TYR A 342 16.26 4.85 2.51
CA TYR A 342 15.71 6.01 1.83
C TYR A 342 16.32 6.12 0.42
N ILE A 343 15.45 6.23 -0.58
CA ILE A 343 15.78 6.32 -2.00
C ILE A 343 15.22 7.66 -2.51
N PRO A 344 16.08 8.67 -2.77
CA PRO A 344 15.64 9.94 -3.31
C PRO A 344 15.17 9.82 -4.78
N PRO A 345 14.50 10.87 -5.31
CA PRO A 345 14.25 11.00 -6.74
C PRO A 345 15.55 10.95 -7.56
N ASP A 346 15.43 10.64 -8.85
CA ASP A 346 16.53 10.48 -9.81
C ASP A 346 17.58 9.41 -9.45
N LEU A 347 17.31 8.58 -8.44
CA LEU A 347 18.14 7.43 -8.11
C LEU A 347 17.55 6.14 -8.68
N GLY A 348 18.23 5.58 -9.66
CA GLY A 348 17.85 4.29 -10.22
C GLY A 348 18.05 3.16 -9.22
N HIS A 349 17.11 2.25 -9.14
CA HIS A 349 17.18 1.15 -8.19
C HIS A 349 16.46 -0.11 -8.67
N TYR A 350 16.85 -1.24 -8.07
CA TYR A 350 16.34 -2.56 -8.38
C TYR A 350 16.58 -3.53 -7.21
N GLY A 351 15.51 -3.94 -6.55
CA GLY A 351 15.57 -4.98 -5.50
C GLY A 351 15.57 -6.41 -6.06
N LEU A 352 16.37 -7.27 -5.44
CA LEU A 352 16.59 -8.68 -5.79
C LEU A 352 16.48 -9.57 -4.55
N ASP A 353 15.53 -10.51 -4.57
CA ASP A 353 15.29 -11.46 -3.48
C ASP A 353 14.98 -10.74 -2.15
N LEU A 354 14.16 -9.69 -2.21
CA LEU A 354 13.86 -8.81 -1.08
C LEU A 354 12.36 -8.79 -0.79
N LEU A 355 11.98 -9.14 0.45
CA LEU A 355 10.66 -8.81 0.97
C LEU A 355 10.73 -7.42 1.60
N ALA A 356 9.99 -6.47 1.04
CA ALA A 356 10.01 -5.08 1.49
C ALA A 356 8.60 -4.51 1.62
N ASN A 357 8.39 -3.69 2.64
CA ASN A 357 7.31 -2.71 2.64
C ASN A 357 7.89 -1.43 2.02
N ILE A 358 7.47 -1.15 0.78
CA ILE A 358 7.89 0.02 0.02
C ILE A 358 6.87 1.12 0.27
N ILE A 359 7.30 2.18 0.91
CA ILE A 359 6.50 3.36 1.23
C ILE A 359 6.92 4.47 0.27
N SER A 360 5.96 5.01 -0.48
CA SER A 360 6.16 6.15 -1.39
C SER A 360 5.55 7.42 -0.78
N PHE A 361 6.27 8.53 -0.83
CA PHE A 361 5.75 9.86 -0.47
C PHE A 361 6.28 10.96 -1.43
N PRO A 362 5.40 11.74 -2.08
CA PRO A 362 3.98 11.44 -2.25
C PRO A 362 3.78 10.03 -2.83
N GLY A 363 2.59 9.48 -2.63
CA GLY A 363 2.22 8.14 -3.06
C GLY A 363 2.41 7.91 -4.56
N PHE A 364 2.59 6.64 -4.93
CA PHE A 364 2.93 6.24 -6.29
C PHE A 364 1.95 6.83 -7.30
N LYS A 365 2.44 7.70 -8.17
CA LYS A 365 1.64 8.25 -9.25
C LYS A 365 1.80 7.45 -10.54
N PRO A 366 0.70 7.18 -11.26
CA PRO A 366 0.77 6.69 -12.63
C PRO A 366 1.81 7.44 -13.47
N ASN A 367 2.60 6.72 -14.26
CA ASN A 367 3.59 7.27 -15.19
C ASN A 367 4.80 7.99 -14.57
N ASN A 368 4.94 8.04 -13.24
CA ASN A 368 6.12 8.62 -12.56
C ASN A 368 7.22 7.59 -12.23
N MET A 369 7.10 6.37 -12.74
CA MET A 369 8.13 5.34 -12.66
C MET A 369 8.71 5.09 -14.04
N ILE A 370 9.98 5.43 -14.23
CA ILE A 370 10.65 5.35 -15.54
C ILE A 370 11.58 4.12 -15.56
N PRO A 371 11.37 3.17 -16.48
CA PRO A 371 12.26 2.02 -16.63
C PRO A 371 13.68 2.45 -17.02
N ILE A 372 14.67 1.80 -16.41
CA ILE A 372 16.07 1.88 -16.83
C ILE A 372 16.30 0.74 -17.82
N HIS A 373 16.38 1.07 -19.10
CA HIS A 373 16.70 0.10 -20.13
C HIS A 373 18.21 -0.20 -20.08
N SER A 374 18.57 -1.41 -19.64
CA SER A 374 19.90 -1.95 -19.93
C SER A 374 19.92 -2.31 -21.41
N SER A 375 20.88 -1.75 -22.14
CA SER A 375 21.14 -2.07 -23.56
C SER A 375 21.66 -3.49 -23.74
#